data_AF-A0A7L3F8C5-F1
#
_entry.id   AF-A0A7L3F8C5-F1
#
_cell.length_a   1.000
_cell.length_b   1.000
_cell.length_c   1.000
_cell.angle_alpha   90.00
_cell.angle_beta   90.00
_cell.angle_gamma   90.00
#
_symmetry.space_group_name_H-M   'P 1'
#
loop_
_entity.id
_entity.type
_entity.pdbx_description
1 polymer ?
#
loop_
_entity_poly.entity_id
_entity_poly.type
_entity_poly.pdbx_seq_one_letter_code
_entity_poly.pdbx_strand_id
1 'polypeptide(L)'
;TESKHRRRGGDLKTRSTELGSAVTGSPLTAVLPASTTGKKSIVLSSETRKELARQDKVTREERRAQIDERHKYLISTLADAIGLSEQQVEAAIISDEKFQLIEQFFAPNGLKKLLFFYQDIPQQKANASLRSDGSTNSLLQKKLFIAMGSTENITGTCAFFLRTSDKVITASNVSQEVNFGMFDCTNGNILQGLEVFLSHVMIPALKSQQ
;
A
#
# COMPACT_ATOMS: atom_id res chain seq x y z
N THR A 1 65.36 -17.34 3.52
CA THR A 1 64.86 -18.61 2.96
C THR A 1 63.91 -18.29 1.81
N GLU A 2 64.43 -18.38 0.59
CA GLU A 2 63.68 -18.32 -0.67
C GLU A 2 62.89 -19.62 -0.92
N SER A 3 61.78 -19.51 -1.67
CA SER A 3 61.37 -20.37 -2.81
C SER A 3 59.83 -20.30 -2.96
N LYS A 4 59.27 -19.60 -3.97
CA LYS A 4 58.94 -20.07 -5.34
C LYS A 4 58.18 -21.40 -5.39
N HIS A 5 56.99 -21.41 -6.00
CA HIS A 5 56.48 -22.32 -7.06
C HIS A 5 54.99 -22.00 -7.32
N ARG A 6 54.34 -22.22 -8.47
CA ARG A 6 54.56 -21.94 -9.91
C ARG A 6 53.28 -22.43 -10.63
N ARG A 7 52.60 -21.55 -11.40
CA ARG A 7 51.75 -21.74 -12.63
C ARG A 7 50.60 -22.78 -12.59
N ARG A 8 49.43 -22.58 -13.19
CA ARG A 8 48.99 -22.44 -14.62
C ARG A 8 47.47 -22.17 -14.55
N GLY A 9 46.75 -21.44 -15.40
CA GLY A 9 46.89 -21.08 -16.81
C GLY A 9 45.55 -21.41 -17.51
N GLY A 10 44.98 -20.48 -18.28
CA GLY A 10 43.85 -20.77 -19.18
C GLY A 10 42.91 -19.59 -19.42
N ASP A 11 43.28 -18.68 -20.32
CA ASP A 11 42.46 -17.60 -20.86
C ASP A 11 42.31 -17.85 -22.37
N LEU A 12 41.09 -17.86 -22.91
CA LEU A 12 40.83 -18.03 -24.35
C LEU A 12 39.86 -16.97 -24.86
N LYS A 13 40.20 -16.49 -26.07
CA LYS A 13 39.90 -15.21 -26.67
C LYS A 13 39.06 -15.37 -27.95
N THR A 14 38.25 -14.35 -28.26
CA THR A 14 37.68 -13.93 -29.58
C THR A 14 36.62 -14.85 -30.25
N ARG A 15 35.64 -14.37 -31.04
CA ARG A 15 35.74 -13.42 -32.17
C ARG A 15 34.35 -13.02 -32.74
N SER A 16 34.22 -11.80 -33.24
CA SER A 16 33.11 -11.24 -34.05
C SER A 16 33.06 -11.76 -35.49
N THR A 17 31.88 -11.73 -36.15
CA THR A 17 31.74 -11.41 -37.60
C THR A 17 30.31 -10.98 -37.98
N GLU A 18 30.21 -9.84 -38.68
CA GLU A 18 29.08 -9.39 -39.53
C GLU A 18 29.20 -9.94 -40.97
N LEU A 19 28.09 -9.93 -41.74
CA LEU A 19 27.90 -9.87 -43.21
C LEU A 19 26.50 -10.49 -43.53
N GLY A 20 25.61 -10.04 -44.42
CA GLY A 20 25.56 -8.99 -45.44
C GLY A 20 24.41 -9.30 -46.44
N SER A 21 23.60 -8.27 -46.76
CA SER A 21 22.89 -7.93 -48.03
C SER A 21 22.04 -8.91 -48.92
N ALA A 22 20.83 -8.41 -49.27
CA ALA A 22 20.26 -8.19 -50.62
C ALA A 22 19.38 -9.23 -51.40
N VAL A 23 18.12 -8.82 -51.65
CA VAL A 23 17.43 -8.63 -52.97
C VAL A 23 16.51 -9.74 -53.62
N THR A 24 15.32 -9.25 -54.04
CA THR A 24 14.34 -9.67 -55.10
C THR A 24 13.33 -10.82 -54.93
N GLY A 25 12.04 -10.51 -55.24
CA GLY A 25 11.11 -11.40 -55.97
C GLY A 25 9.70 -11.61 -55.37
N SER A 26 8.67 -10.91 -55.86
CA SER A 26 7.23 -11.32 -55.80
C SER A 26 6.91 -12.28 -56.97
N PRO A 27 5.71 -12.88 -57.16
CA PRO A 27 4.45 -12.85 -56.37
C PRO A 27 3.77 -14.23 -56.16
N LEU A 28 2.73 -14.30 -55.30
CA LEU A 28 1.39 -14.91 -55.57
C LEU A 28 0.60 -15.20 -54.28
N THR A 29 -0.59 -14.61 -54.23
CA THR A 29 -1.84 -14.98 -53.53
C THR A 29 -1.88 -16.23 -52.64
N ALA A 30 -2.15 -16.01 -51.34
CA ALA A 30 -3.08 -16.82 -50.56
C ALA A 30 -3.66 -15.97 -49.41
N VAL A 31 -4.95 -15.70 -49.48
CA VAL A 31 -5.74 -15.08 -48.42
C VAL A 31 -5.87 -16.08 -47.26
N LEU A 32 -5.46 -15.69 -46.05
CA LEU A 32 -5.78 -16.40 -44.82
C LEU A 32 -6.41 -15.43 -43.81
N PRO A 33 -7.45 -15.87 -43.06
CA PRO A 33 -8.30 -14.97 -42.29
C PRO A 33 -7.62 -14.50 -41.00
N ALA A 34 -7.90 -13.25 -40.65
CA ALA A 34 -7.49 -12.63 -39.39
C ALA A 34 -8.05 -13.41 -38.19
N SER A 35 -7.16 -14.02 -37.40
CA SER A 35 -7.48 -14.49 -36.06
C SER A 35 -7.43 -13.29 -35.11
N THR A 36 -8.60 -12.73 -34.82
CA THR A 36 -8.77 -11.80 -33.71
C THR A 36 -8.51 -12.56 -32.41
N THR A 37 -7.34 -12.33 -31.83
CA THR A 37 -7.00 -12.79 -30.48
C THR A 37 -7.89 -12.02 -29.49
N GLY A 38 -9.07 -12.59 -29.27
CA GLY A 38 -9.99 -12.15 -28.24
C GLY A 38 -9.30 -12.15 -26.90
N LYS A 39 -9.24 -10.98 -26.26
CA LYS A 39 -8.98 -10.85 -24.83
C LYS A 39 -10.05 -11.67 -24.11
N LYS A 40 -9.71 -12.90 -23.70
CA LYS A 40 -10.58 -13.72 -22.85
C LYS A 40 -10.71 -13.01 -21.52
N SER A 41 -11.78 -12.23 -21.37
CA SER A 41 -12.31 -11.84 -20.08
C SER A 41 -12.52 -13.13 -19.30
N ILE A 42 -11.76 -13.34 -18.22
CA ILE A 42 -12.02 -14.43 -17.28
C ILE A 42 -13.32 -14.03 -16.58
N VAL A 43 -14.45 -14.49 -17.14
CA VAL A 43 -15.73 -14.45 -16.46
C VAL A 43 -15.63 -15.48 -15.34
N LEU A 44 -15.34 -15.01 -14.12
CA LEU A 44 -15.42 -15.83 -12.92
C LEU A 44 -16.80 -16.48 -12.84
N SER A 45 -16.84 -17.79 -12.64
CA SER A 45 -18.10 -18.52 -12.54
C SER A 45 -18.94 -17.94 -11.40
N SER A 46 -20.26 -18.08 -11.50
CA SER A 46 -21.17 -17.63 -10.43
C SER A 46 -20.86 -18.28 -9.08
N GLU A 47 -20.30 -19.50 -9.10
CA GLU A 47 -19.82 -20.22 -7.93
C GLU A 47 -18.56 -19.59 -7.34
N THR A 48 -17.54 -19.28 -8.16
CA THR A 48 -16.31 -18.63 -7.68
C THR A 48 -16.58 -17.25 -7.09
N ARG A 49 -17.52 -16.48 -7.66
CA ARG A 49 -17.92 -15.18 -7.10
C ARG A 49 -18.65 -15.31 -5.75
N LYS A 50 -19.52 -16.33 -5.62
CA LYS A 50 -20.20 -16.61 -4.34
C LYS A 50 -19.21 -17.04 -3.27
N GLU A 51 -18.23 -17.87 -3.62
CA GLU A 51 -17.22 -18.35 -2.68
C GLU A 51 -16.31 -17.21 -2.20
N LEU A 52 -15.82 -16.37 -3.13
CA LEU A 52 -15.02 -15.20 -2.76
C LEU A 52 -15.79 -14.25 -1.82
N ALA A 53 -17.08 -14.02 -2.10
CA ALA A 53 -17.92 -13.20 -1.24
C ALA A 53 -18.16 -13.82 0.15
N ARG A 54 -18.25 -15.16 0.24
CA ARG A 54 -18.31 -15.84 1.55
C ARG A 54 -16.99 -15.68 2.29
N GLN A 55 -15.86 -15.88 1.62
CA GLN A 55 -14.54 -15.76 2.23
C GLN A 55 -14.31 -14.35 2.78
N ASP A 56 -14.61 -13.31 1.99
CA ASP A 56 -14.53 -11.92 2.43
C ASP A 56 -15.39 -11.66 3.67
N LYS A 57 -16.59 -12.23 3.72
CA LYS A 57 -17.48 -12.09 4.88
C LYS A 57 -16.88 -12.74 6.12
N VAL A 58 -16.41 -13.99 6.01
CA VAL A 58 -15.78 -14.73 7.11
C VAL A 58 -14.56 -13.99 7.63
N THR A 59 -13.66 -13.56 6.75
CA THR A 59 -12.47 -12.78 7.14
C THR A 59 -12.82 -11.49 7.87
N ARG A 60 -13.87 -10.77 7.45
CA ARG A 60 -14.32 -9.57 8.16
C ARG A 60 -14.88 -9.90 9.55
N GLU A 61 -15.62 -10.99 9.70
CA GLU A 61 -16.17 -11.44 10.98
C GLU A 61 -15.07 -11.90 11.95
N GLU A 62 -14.06 -12.63 11.46
CA GLU A 62 -12.88 -13.02 12.24
C GLU A 62 -12.09 -11.81 12.73
N ARG A 63 -11.88 -10.81 11.86
CA ARG A 63 -11.17 -9.57 12.24
C ARG A 63 -11.98 -8.73 13.23
N ARG A 64 -13.32 -8.69 13.11
CA ARG A 64 -14.19 -8.06 14.12
C ARG A 64 -14.02 -8.71 15.49
N ALA A 65 -13.88 -10.03 15.54
CA ALA A 65 -13.66 -10.75 16.79
C ALA A 65 -12.28 -10.46 17.41
N GLN A 66 -11.31 -9.98 16.64
CA GLN A 66 -9.97 -9.60 17.12
C GLN A 66 -9.92 -8.17 17.69
N ILE A 67 -10.93 -7.34 17.43
CA ILE A 67 -10.98 -5.96 17.93
C ILE A 67 -11.11 -5.97 19.46
N ASP A 68 -10.03 -5.58 20.12
CA ASP A 68 -9.94 -5.39 21.56
C ASP A 68 -9.75 -3.90 21.92
N GLU A 69 -9.52 -3.61 23.21
CA GLU A 69 -9.33 -2.24 23.69
C GLU A 69 -8.13 -1.51 23.06
N ARG A 70 -7.09 -2.24 22.62
CA ARG A 70 -5.93 -1.64 21.94
C ARG A 70 -6.35 -1.13 20.56
N HIS A 71 -7.15 -1.92 19.84
CA HIS A 71 -7.70 -1.52 18.54
C HIS A 71 -8.66 -0.35 18.68
N LYS A 72 -9.55 -0.38 19.68
CA LYS A 72 -10.49 0.71 19.96
C LYS A 72 -9.78 2.02 20.25
N TYR A 73 -8.66 1.99 20.98
CA TYR A 73 -7.82 3.17 21.19
C TYR A 73 -7.31 3.77 19.87
N LEU A 74 -6.77 2.93 18.96
CA LEU A 74 -6.32 3.40 17.64
C LEU A 74 -7.49 3.95 16.80
N ILE A 75 -8.63 3.25 16.80
CA ILE A 75 -9.83 3.63 16.05
C ILE A 75 -10.36 4.99 16.51
N SER A 76 -10.53 5.17 17.82
CA SER A 76 -11.04 6.41 18.41
C SER A 76 -10.10 7.58 18.11
N THR A 77 -8.79 7.39 18.31
CA THR A 77 -7.77 8.41 17.97
C THR A 77 -7.79 8.80 16.49
N LEU A 78 -7.93 7.81 15.58
CA LEU A 78 -8.02 8.07 14.14
C LEU A 78 -9.33 8.77 13.75
N ALA A 79 -10.45 8.36 14.34
CA ALA A 79 -11.76 8.95 14.10
C ALA A 79 -11.76 10.44 14.43
N ASP A 80 -11.24 10.79 15.62
CA ASP A 80 -11.13 12.17 16.09
C ASP A 80 -10.19 13.00 15.20
N ALA A 81 -9.02 12.45 14.82
CA ALA A 81 -8.03 13.18 14.06
C ALA A 81 -8.43 13.42 12.59
N ILE A 82 -9.09 12.44 11.96
CA ILE A 82 -9.46 12.49 10.54
C ILE A 82 -10.86 13.08 10.33
N GLY A 83 -11.70 13.12 11.38
CA GLY A 83 -13.09 13.58 11.30
C GLY A 83 -14.05 12.55 10.71
N LEU A 84 -13.81 11.26 10.99
CA LEU A 84 -14.69 10.15 10.60
C LEU A 84 -15.38 9.58 11.85
N SER A 85 -16.48 8.85 11.68
CA SER A 85 -17.02 8.09 12.82
C SER A 85 -16.17 6.87 13.12
N GLU A 86 -16.12 6.44 14.38
CA GLU A 86 -15.42 5.20 14.79
C GLU A 86 -15.90 3.99 13.97
N GLN A 87 -17.20 3.93 13.64
CA GLN A 87 -17.77 2.88 12.79
C GLN A 87 -17.18 2.88 11.37
N GLN A 88 -16.95 4.05 10.78
CA GLN A 88 -16.33 4.17 9.46
C GLN A 88 -14.87 3.74 9.50
N VAL A 89 -14.14 4.16 10.53
CA VAL A 89 -12.73 3.79 10.74
C VAL A 89 -12.58 2.29 10.97
N GLU A 90 -13.37 1.71 11.87
CA GLU A 90 -13.37 0.28 12.16
C GLU A 90 -13.67 -0.53 10.89
N ALA A 91 -14.70 -0.16 10.14
CA ALA A 91 -15.07 -0.83 8.90
C ALA A 91 -13.96 -0.77 7.84
N ALA A 92 -13.27 0.37 7.73
CA ALA A 92 -12.14 0.55 6.82
C ALA A 92 -10.94 -0.33 7.23
N ILE A 93 -10.61 -0.36 8.53
CA ILE A 93 -9.52 -1.15 9.09
C ILE A 93 -9.77 -2.65 8.90
N ILE A 94 -10.95 -3.15 9.29
CA ILE A 94 -11.33 -4.56 9.15
C ILE A 94 -11.25 -5.01 7.68
N SER A 95 -11.59 -4.11 6.76
CA SER A 95 -11.58 -4.40 5.32
C SER A 95 -10.20 -4.26 4.67
N ASP A 96 -9.18 -3.78 5.37
CA ASP A 96 -7.84 -3.59 4.81
C ASP A 96 -7.08 -4.92 4.73
N GLU A 97 -6.43 -5.18 3.61
CA GLU A 97 -5.61 -6.39 3.41
C GLU A 97 -4.44 -6.46 4.41
N LYS A 98 -3.96 -5.31 4.88
CA LYS A 98 -2.81 -5.16 5.78
C LYS A 98 -3.22 -5.06 7.24
N PHE A 99 -4.43 -5.50 7.60
CA PHE A 99 -4.94 -5.54 8.97
C PHE A 99 -3.94 -6.16 9.97
N GLN A 100 -3.23 -7.21 9.56
CA GLN A 100 -2.25 -7.92 10.39
C GLN A 100 -1.06 -7.05 10.87
N LEU A 101 -0.80 -5.91 10.22
CA LEU A 101 0.23 -4.97 10.70
C LEU A 101 -0.10 -4.37 12.06
N ILE A 102 -1.38 -4.33 12.45
CA ILE A 102 -1.81 -3.84 13.76
C ILE A 102 -1.30 -4.76 14.88
N GLU A 103 -1.47 -6.08 14.73
CA GLU A 103 -0.95 -7.03 15.72
C GLU A 103 0.59 -7.05 15.75
N GLN A 104 1.24 -6.90 14.59
CA GLN A 104 2.70 -6.77 14.54
C GLN A 104 3.19 -5.49 15.23
N PHE A 105 2.40 -4.41 15.19
CA PHE A 105 2.70 -3.19 15.94
C PHE A 105 2.58 -3.42 17.45
N PHE A 106 1.59 -4.20 17.90
CA PHE A 106 1.40 -4.49 19.32
C PHE A 106 2.37 -5.53 19.90
N ALA A 107 2.95 -6.39 19.07
CA ALA A 107 3.85 -7.46 19.48
C ALA A 107 5.09 -6.95 20.28
N PRO A 108 5.71 -7.78 21.12
CA PRO A 108 7.03 -7.47 21.69
C PRO A 108 8.06 -7.33 20.56
N ASN A 109 8.92 -6.31 20.64
CA ASN A 109 9.82 -5.91 19.54
C ASN A 109 9.06 -5.69 18.20
N GLY A 110 7.82 -5.23 18.29
CA GLY A 110 6.93 -5.03 17.16
C GLY A 110 7.32 -3.85 16.26
N LEU A 111 6.48 -3.58 15.27
CA LEU A 111 6.68 -2.46 14.34
C LEU A 111 6.77 -1.14 15.11
N LYS A 112 7.78 -0.33 14.80
CA LYS A 112 7.97 0.99 15.45
C LYS A 112 6.99 2.05 14.97
N LYS A 113 6.35 1.80 13.82
CA LYS A 113 5.39 2.69 13.19
C LYS A 113 4.24 1.90 12.59
N LEU A 114 3.06 2.49 12.65
CA LEU A 114 1.86 2.04 11.95
C LEU A 114 1.28 3.24 11.22
N LEU A 115 1.13 3.15 9.90
CA LEU A 115 0.74 4.28 9.04
C LEU A 115 -0.66 4.06 8.47
N PHE A 116 -1.43 5.14 8.40
CA PHE A 116 -2.76 5.21 7.82
C PHE A 116 -2.83 6.39 6.87
N PHE A 117 -3.27 6.14 5.64
CA PHE A 117 -3.52 7.18 4.66
C PHE A 117 -5.02 7.39 4.49
N TYR A 118 -5.43 8.65 4.50
CA TYR A 118 -6.78 9.05 4.15
C TYR A 118 -6.73 10.02 2.97
N GLN A 119 -6.97 9.48 1.78
CA GLN A 119 -6.79 10.21 0.53
C GLN A 119 -7.72 9.69 -0.56
N ASP A 120 -7.83 10.47 -1.62
CA ASP A 120 -8.59 10.10 -2.81
C ASP A 120 -7.92 8.96 -3.57
N ILE A 121 -8.67 7.88 -3.80
CA ILE A 121 -8.25 6.76 -4.63
C ILE A 121 -9.14 6.63 -5.88
N PRO A 122 -8.59 6.24 -7.04
CA PRO A 122 -9.38 5.92 -8.22
C PRO A 122 -10.28 4.72 -7.94
N GLN A 123 -11.59 4.89 -8.07
CA GLN A 123 -12.54 3.79 -7.86
C GLN A 123 -12.44 2.79 -9.03
N GLN A 124 -12.08 1.53 -8.73
CA GLN A 124 -12.13 0.46 -9.73
C GLN A 124 -13.59 0.13 -10.06
N LYS A 125 -13.94 0.16 -11.35
CA LYS A 125 -15.29 -0.03 -11.92
C LYS A 125 -15.86 -1.45 -11.77
N ALA A 126 -15.49 -2.23 -10.76
CA ALA A 126 -16.02 -3.59 -10.56
C ALA A 126 -17.41 -3.60 -9.91
N ASN A 127 -17.76 -2.57 -9.13
CA ASN A 127 -19.00 -2.49 -8.35
C ASN A 127 -19.92 -1.34 -8.79
N ALA A 128 -19.70 -0.76 -9.97
CA ALA A 128 -20.57 0.27 -10.51
C ALA A 128 -21.87 -0.37 -11.02
N SER A 129 -22.79 -0.63 -10.10
CA SER A 129 -24.20 -0.88 -10.37
C SER A 129 -24.73 0.24 -11.27
N LEU A 130 -25.00 -0.08 -12.53
CA LEU A 130 -26.03 0.52 -13.38
C LEU A 130 -26.37 2.00 -13.10
N ARG A 131 -25.42 2.92 -13.31
CA ARG A 131 -25.74 4.32 -13.57
C ARG A 131 -25.00 4.74 -14.82
N SER A 132 -25.68 4.61 -15.95
CA SER A 132 -25.31 5.24 -17.21
C SER A 132 -25.55 6.74 -17.06
N ASP A 133 -24.50 7.50 -16.81
CA ASP A 133 -24.45 8.88 -17.28
C ASP A 133 -23.02 9.17 -17.76
N GLY A 134 -22.94 9.80 -18.93
CA GLY A 134 -21.75 9.92 -19.77
C GLY A 134 -20.72 10.92 -19.26
N SER A 135 -20.33 10.84 -17.98
CA SER A 135 -19.25 11.65 -17.42
C SER A 135 -17.98 10.79 -17.27
N THR A 136 -16.92 11.17 -17.98
CA THR A 136 -15.59 10.54 -17.95
C THR A 136 -14.78 10.87 -16.69
N ASN A 137 -15.41 11.39 -15.64
CA ASN A 137 -14.73 11.64 -14.37
C ASN A 137 -14.52 10.30 -13.67
N SER A 138 -13.26 9.88 -13.49
CA SER A 138 -12.95 8.87 -12.49
C SER A 138 -13.49 9.38 -11.16
N LEU A 139 -14.55 8.76 -10.64
CA LEU A 139 -15.06 9.10 -9.32
C LEU A 139 -13.96 8.77 -8.32
N LEU A 140 -13.25 9.81 -7.87
CA LEU A 140 -12.29 9.70 -6.78
C LEU A 140 -13.08 9.54 -5.49
N GLN A 141 -12.69 8.55 -4.68
CA GLN A 141 -13.32 8.32 -3.38
C GLN A 141 -12.25 8.42 -2.30
N LYS A 142 -12.50 9.26 -1.29
CA LYS A 142 -11.67 9.27 -0.08
C LYS A 142 -11.74 7.90 0.60
N LYS A 143 -10.58 7.28 0.81
CA LYS A 143 -10.47 5.99 1.49
C LYS A 143 -9.42 6.08 2.59
N LEU A 144 -9.77 5.52 3.75
CA LEU A 144 -8.82 5.21 4.82
C LEU A 144 -8.26 3.82 4.59
N PHE A 145 -6.93 3.68 4.60
CA PHE A 145 -6.25 2.40 4.47
C PHE A 145 -4.92 2.39 5.24
N ILE A 146 -4.48 1.22 5.67
CA ILE A 146 -3.18 1.01 6.29
C ILE A 146 -2.12 1.13 5.19
N ALA A 147 -0.99 1.78 5.45
CA ALA A 147 0.10 1.94 4.48
C ALA A 147 1.40 1.33 5.01
N MET A 148 2.24 0.79 4.12
CA MET A 148 3.62 0.39 4.47
C MET A 148 4.59 1.57 4.41
N GLY A 149 4.28 2.57 3.59
CA GLY A 149 5.05 3.82 3.46
C GLY A 149 6.28 3.71 2.54
N SER A 150 6.43 2.60 1.82
CA SER A 150 7.49 2.40 0.82
C SER A 150 6.96 2.33 -0.62
N THR A 151 5.69 1.98 -0.81
CA THR A 151 5.12 1.70 -2.13
C THR A 151 3.97 2.64 -2.50
N GLU A 152 3.38 3.30 -1.51
CA GLU A 152 2.18 4.10 -1.67
C GLU A 152 2.52 5.59 -1.72
N ASN A 153 2.04 6.27 -2.76
CA ASN A 153 2.15 7.72 -2.89
C ASN A 153 1.17 8.37 -1.91
N ILE A 154 1.65 9.30 -1.09
CA ILE A 154 0.77 10.07 -0.22
C ILE A 154 0.29 11.35 -0.92
N THR A 155 -1.02 11.54 -0.95
CA THR A 155 -1.67 12.71 -1.59
C THR A 155 -2.75 13.35 -0.72
N GLY A 156 -3.00 12.81 0.47
CA GLY A 156 -3.96 13.36 1.43
C GLY A 156 -3.38 13.36 2.83
N THR A 157 -4.16 12.91 3.81
CA THR A 157 -3.74 12.91 5.21
C THR A 157 -2.91 11.67 5.54
N CYS A 158 -1.74 11.88 6.16
CA CYS A 158 -0.99 10.82 6.85
C CYS A 158 -1.34 10.85 8.33
N ALA A 159 -1.90 9.78 8.85
CA ALA A 159 -2.00 9.55 10.29
C ALA A 159 -1.06 8.39 10.67
N PHE A 160 -0.36 8.51 11.79
CA PHE A 160 0.61 7.51 12.19
C PHE A 160 0.67 7.33 13.69
N PHE A 161 0.94 6.10 14.10
CA PHE A 161 1.22 5.73 15.48
C PHE A 161 2.68 5.30 15.58
N LEU A 162 3.39 5.83 16.57
CA LEU A 162 4.77 5.49 16.88
C LEU A 162 4.86 4.88 18.26
N ARG A 163 5.77 3.94 18.41
CA ARG A 163 6.22 3.44 19.71
C ARG A 163 7.73 3.53 19.79
N THR A 164 8.25 3.98 20.93
CA THR A 164 9.69 4.08 21.16
C THR A 164 10.23 2.81 21.83
N SER A 165 9.43 2.19 22.71
CA SER A 165 9.82 0.99 23.44
C SER A 165 9.66 -0.31 22.64
N ASP A 166 10.33 -1.37 23.10
CA ASP A 166 10.20 -2.75 22.60
C ASP A 166 9.21 -3.61 23.42
N LYS A 167 8.54 -3.01 24.41
CA LYS A 167 7.56 -3.72 25.25
C LYS A 167 6.31 -4.11 24.45
N VAL A 168 5.70 -5.24 24.78
CA VAL A 168 4.39 -5.58 24.23
C VAL A 168 3.36 -4.47 24.55
N ILE A 169 2.54 -4.11 23.57
CA ILE A 169 1.42 -3.18 23.78
C ILE A 169 0.22 -4.00 24.25
N THR A 170 -0.25 -3.66 25.44
CA THR A 170 -1.40 -4.25 26.12
C THR A 170 -2.52 -3.22 26.22
N ALA A 171 -3.74 -3.66 26.50
CA ALA A 171 -4.87 -2.77 26.76
C ALA A 171 -4.59 -1.75 27.89
N SER A 172 -3.77 -2.13 28.88
CA SER A 172 -3.44 -1.28 30.02
C SER A 172 -2.35 -0.23 29.76
N ASN A 173 -1.52 -0.40 28.73
CA ASN A 173 -0.39 0.49 28.46
C ASN A 173 -0.48 1.25 27.13
N VAL A 174 -1.48 0.95 26.28
CA VAL A 174 -1.57 1.49 24.92
C VAL A 174 -1.50 3.01 24.87
N SER A 175 -2.16 3.72 25.80
CA SER A 175 -2.15 5.19 25.86
C SER A 175 -0.81 5.79 26.29
N GLN A 176 0.06 5.01 26.94
CA GLN A 176 1.38 5.45 27.40
C GLN A 176 2.49 5.05 26.43
N GLU A 177 2.36 3.89 25.78
CA GLU A 177 3.37 3.33 24.89
C GLU A 177 3.23 3.83 23.44
N VAL A 178 2.05 4.32 23.07
CA VAL A 178 1.73 4.74 21.70
C VAL A 178 1.58 6.25 21.60
N ASN A 179 2.40 6.84 20.73
CA ASN A 179 2.33 8.25 20.35
C ASN A 179 1.60 8.37 19.01
N PHE A 180 0.69 9.33 18.90
CA PHE A 180 -0.02 9.62 17.67
C PHE A 180 0.52 10.89 17.02
N GLY A 181 0.58 10.90 15.70
CA GLY A 181 0.86 12.09 14.91
C GLY A 181 0.13 12.07 13.58
N MET A 182 -0.04 13.26 13.00
CA MET A 182 -0.69 13.43 11.72
C MET A 182 -0.06 14.61 10.98
N PHE A 183 0.04 14.50 9.66
CA PHE A 183 0.34 15.63 8.78
C PHE A 183 -0.55 15.59 7.53
N ASP A 184 -0.95 16.77 7.08
CA ASP A 184 -1.74 16.95 5.88
C ASP A 184 -0.81 17.16 4.67
N CYS A 185 -0.93 16.28 3.67
CA CYS A 185 -0.21 16.38 2.40
C CYS A 185 -1.12 16.82 1.24
N THR A 186 -2.35 17.27 1.49
CA THR A 186 -3.34 17.54 0.42
C THR A 186 -2.89 18.67 -0.53
N ASN A 187 -2.20 19.69 -0.01
CA ASN A 187 -1.82 20.89 -0.76
C ASN A 187 -0.36 20.87 -1.27
N GLY A 188 0.30 19.71 -1.24
CA GLY A 188 1.73 19.62 -1.54
C GLY A 188 2.23 18.19 -1.60
N ASN A 189 3.55 18.03 -1.52
CA ASN A 189 4.15 16.72 -1.27
C ASN A 189 4.37 16.54 0.25
N ILE A 190 4.78 15.34 0.66
CA ILE A 190 5.06 15.02 2.06
C ILE A 190 6.07 15.98 2.73
N LEU A 191 7.02 16.54 1.98
CA LEU A 191 8.03 17.44 2.54
C LEU A 191 7.41 18.77 2.97
N GLN A 192 6.45 19.28 2.21
CA GLN A 192 5.73 20.50 2.57
C GLN A 192 4.83 20.27 3.79
N GLY A 193 4.14 19.12 3.86
CA GLY A 193 3.39 18.74 5.07
C GLY A 193 4.28 18.65 6.31
N LEU A 194 5.49 18.08 6.15
CA LEU A 194 6.49 18.01 7.21
C LEU A 194 7.05 19.39 7.59
N GLU A 195 7.31 20.26 6.61
CA GLU A 195 7.75 21.64 6.85
C GLU A 195 6.74 22.40 7.71
N VAL A 196 5.45 22.32 7.38
CA VAL A 196 4.36 22.93 8.15
C VAL A 196 4.34 22.37 9.58
N PHE A 197 4.43 21.05 9.74
CA PHE A 197 4.48 20.40 11.05
C PHE A 197 5.69 20.86 11.89
N LEU A 198 6.89 20.92 11.29
CA LEU A 198 8.09 21.36 11.99
C LEU A 198 8.01 22.84 12.39
N SER A 199 7.59 23.70 11.47
CA SER A 199 7.54 25.15 11.67
C SER A 199 6.47 25.60 12.67
N HIS A 200 5.28 24.99 12.63
CA HIS A 200 4.13 25.44 13.43
C HIS A 200 3.92 24.63 14.71
N VAL A 201 4.42 23.41 14.79
CA VAL A 201 4.21 22.54 15.96
C VAL A 201 5.52 22.29 16.69
N MET A 202 6.50 21.65 16.04
CA MET A 202 7.70 21.17 16.74
C MET A 202 8.64 22.28 17.19
N ILE A 203 8.96 23.25 16.33
CA ILE A 203 9.86 24.35 16.67
C ILE A 203 9.29 25.18 17.83
N PRO A 204 8.02 25.63 17.81
CA PRO A 204 7.43 26.33 18.96
C PRO A 204 7.44 25.50 20.24
N ALA A 205 7.11 24.20 20.16
CA ALA A 205 7.12 23.31 21.32
C ALA A 205 8.52 23.11 21.90
N LEU A 206 9.56 23.06 21.08
CA LEU A 206 10.95 22.97 21.54
C LEU A 206 11.44 24.29 22.15
N LYS A 207 11.07 25.43 21.55
CA LYS A 207 11.42 26.76 22.08
C LYS A 207 10.78 27.04 23.43
N SER A 208 9.61 26.47 23.73
CA SER A 208 8.96 26.66 25.03
C SER A 208 9.59 25.84 26.17
N GLN A 209 10.50 24.92 25.85
CA GLN A 209 11.27 24.15 26.83
C GLN A 209 12.64 24.79 27.15
N GLN A 210 12.97 25.92 26.49
CA GLN A 210 14.14 26.75 26.79
C GLN A 210 13.76 27.87 27.74
#